data_AF-A0A8T4ZQ77-F1
#
_entry.id   AF-A0A8T4ZQ77-F1
#
_cell.length_a   1.000
_cell.length_b   1.000
_cell.length_c   1.000
_cell.angle_alpha   90.00
_cell.angle_beta   90.00
_cell.angle_gamma   90.00
#
_symmetry.space_group_name_H-M   'P 1'
#
loop_
_entity.id
_entity.type
_entity.pdbx_description
1 polymer ?
#
loop_
_entity_poly.entity_id
_entity_poly.type
_entity_poly.pdbx_seq_one_letter_code
_entity_poly.pdbx_strand_id
1 'polypeptide(L)' 'TVRIGNGSVAGAALALLSTEMRRKAEKIAQTMTYYDLTTDPSFMEEYSAALYLPGSKELFPSRS' A
#
# COMPACT_ATOMS: atom_id res chain seq x y z
N THR A 1 5.97 5.46 -15.22
CA THR A 1 5.26 5.27 -13.93
C THR A 1 4.84 6.62 -13.38
N VAL A 2 3.57 6.82 -13.03
CA VAL A 2 3.11 8.08 -12.41
C VAL A 2 3.48 8.04 -10.92
N ARG A 3 4.19 9.07 -10.45
CA ARG A 3 4.53 9.25 -9.03
C ARG A 3 3.60 10.30 -8.44
N ILE A 4 2.88 9.93 -7.39
CA ILE A 4 1.89 10.80 -6.74
C ILE A 4 2.49 11.73 -5.67
N GLY A 5 3.78 11.58 -5.32
CA GLY A 5 4.44 12.37 -4.28
C GLY A 5 3.89 12.08 -2.89
N ASN A 6 3.75 13.11 -2.05
CA ASN A 6 3.18 12.97 -0.71
C ASN A 6 1.64 12.97 -0.76
N GLY A 7 1.07 11.79 -1.00
CA GLY A 7 -0.38 11.60 -1.05
C GLY A 7 -1.09 11.92 0.27
N SER A 8 -0.42 11.76 1.42
CA SER A 8 -1.00 12.06 2.74
C SER A 8 -1.25 13.56 2.93
N VAL A 9 -0.25 14.40 2.66
CA VAL A 9 -0.38 15.86 2.75
C VAL A 9 -1.37 16.38 1.71
N ALA A 10 -1.31 15.88 0.47
CA ALA A 10 -2.26 16.25 -0.57
C ALA A 10 -3.71 15.88 -0.18
N GLY A 11 -3.92 14.68 0.36
CA GLY A 11 -5.22 14.23 0.84
C GLY A 11 -5.73 15.06 2.03
N ALA A 12 -4.86 15.40 2.98
CA ALA A 12 -5.20 16.25 4.12
C ALA A 12 -5.63 17.66 3.67
N ALA A 13 -4.90 18.26 2.72
CA ALA A 13 -5.26 19.55 2.14
C ALA A 13 -6.64 19.49 1.46
N LEU A 14 -6.92 18.44 0.67
CA LEU A 14 -8.21 18.23 0.02
C LEU A 14 -9.36 18.09 1.02
N ALA A 15 -9.16 17.31 2.09
CA ALA A 15 -10.16 17.13 3.14
C ALA A 15 -10.38 18.40 3.99
N LEU A 16 -9.35 19.25 4.13
CA LEU A 16 -9.45 20.54 4.80
C LEU A 16 -10.28 21.53 3.98
N LEU A 17 -10.00 21.62 2.67
CA LEU A 17 -10.61 22.61 1.77
C LEU A 17 -11.99 22.20 1.23
N SER A 18 -12.34 20.91 1.25
CA SER A 18 -13.61 20.41 0.71
C SER A 18 -14.30 19.41 1.65
N THR A 19 -15.51 19.78 2.08
CA THR A 19 -16.40 18.89 2.86
C THR A 19 -16.80 17.65 2.05
N GLU A 20 -16.94 17.76 0.74
CA GLU A 20 -17.23 16.60 -0.12
C GLU A 20 -16.07 15.61 -0.11
N MET A 21 -14.84 16.10 -0.27
CA MET A 21 -13.64 15.25 -0.25
C MET A 21 -13.43 14.61 1.12
N ARG A 22 -13.75 15.33 2.20
CA ARG A 22 -13.75 14.78 3.55
C ARG A 22 -14.74 13.62 3.70
N ARG A 23 -15.99 13.80 3.29
CA ARG A 23 -17.01 12.73 3.29
C ARG A 23 -16.61 11.54 2.43
N LYS A 24 -15.97 11.79 1.29
CA LYS A 24 -15.44 10.73 0.43
C LYS A 24 -14.35 9.93 1.14
N ALA A 25 -13.42 10.58 1.83
CA ALA A 25 -12.39 9.92 2.63
C ALA A 25 -13.00 9.07 3.75
N GLU A 26 -14.02 9.59 4.45
CA GLU A 26 -14.77 8.85 5.47
C GLU A 26 -15.44 7.59 4.89
N LYS A 27 -16.09 7.71 3.73
CA LYS A 27 -16.72 6.56 3.06
C LYS A 27 -15.69 5.50 2.64
N ILE A 28 -14.54 5.92 2.12
CA ILE A 28 -13.45 5.00 1.78
C ILE A 28 -12.97 4.26 3.03
N ALA A 29 -12.77 4.98 4.13
CA ALA A 29 -12.34 4.39 5.40
C ALA A 29 -13.34 3.34 5.91
N GLN A 30 -14.65 3.57 5.77
CA GLN A 30 -15.70 2.60 6.14
C GLN A 30 -15.67 1.32 5.30
N THR A 31 -15.19 1.39 4.07
CA THR A 31 -15.09 0.22 3.16
C THR A 31 -13.74 -0.48 3.21
N MET A 32 -12.78 0.03 3.99
CA MET A 32 -11.44 -0.52 4.04
C MET A 32 -11.37 -1.72 4.99
N THR A 33 -10.99 -2.88 4.47
CA THR A 33 -10.79 -4.09 5.28
C THR A 33 -9.33 -4.16 5.76
N TYR A 34 -9.15 -4.37 7.07
CA TYR A 34 -7.85 -4.65 7.65
C TYR A 34 -7.51 -6.14 7.53
N TYR A 35 -6.30 -6.45 7.09
CA TYR A 35 -5.76 -7.80 7.05
C TYR A 35 -4.54 -7.89 7.96
N ASP A 36 -4.57 -8.83 8.91
CA ASP A 36 -3.44 -9.08 9.81
C ASP A 36 -2.44 -10.04 9.19
N LEU A 37 -1.41 -9.49 8.59
CA LEU A 37 -0.36 -10.24 7.89
C LEU A 37 0.54 -11.05 8.84
N THR A 38 0.54 -10.75 10.15
CA THR A 38 1.37 -11.50 11.11
C THR A 38 0.86 -12.92 11.36
N THR A 39 -0.41 -13.16 11.03
CA THR A 39 -1.07 -14.46 11.17
C THR A 39 -1.01 -15.31 9.91
N ASP A 40 -0.48 -14.77 8.82
CA ASP A 40 -0.38 -15.46 7.52
C ASP A 40 1.03 -16.08 7.37
N PRO A 41 1.18 -17.41 7.41
CA PRO A 41 2.46 -18.07 7.24
C PRO A 41 3.11 -17.77 5.88
N SER A 42 2.30 -17.60 4.83
CA SER A 42 2.80 -17.32 3.48
C SER A 42 3.42 -15.93 3.39
N PHE A 43 2.88 -14.95 4.13
CA PHE A 43 3.47 -13.62 4.22
C PHE A 43 4.87 -13.66 4.83
N MET A 44 5.10 -14.48 5.86
CA MET A 44 6.41 -14.60 6.50
C MET A 44 7.47 -15.24 5.59
N GLU A 45 7.06 -16.21 4.75
CA GLU A 45 7.92 -16.81 3.73
C GLU A 45 8.33 -15.77 2.67
N GLU A 46 7.36 -15.04 2.12
CA GLU A 46 7.60 -13.99 1.12
C GLU A 46 8.44 -12.82 1.68
N TYR A 47 8.14 -12.38 2.91
CA TYR A 47 8.91 -11.36 3.60
C TYR A 47 10.38 -11.77 3.74
N SER A 48 10.64 -13.02 4.12
CA SER A 48 11.98 -13.55 4.28
C SER A 48 12.73 -13.64 2.94
N ALA A 49 12.04 -14.06 1.86
CA ALA A 49 12.61 -14.10 0.52
C ALA A 49 12.98 -12.71 0.01
N ALA A 50 12.17 -11.68 0.32
CA ALA A 50 12.40 -10.30 -0.08
C ALA A 50 13.61 -9.63 0.59
N LEU A 51 14.15 -10.21 1.69
CA LEU A 51 15.37 -9.72 2.33
C LEU A 51 16.65 -10.00 1.52
N TYR A 52 16.59 -10.95 0.59
CA TYR A 52 17.71 -11.26 -0.31
C TYR A 52 17.48 -10.62 -1.66
N LEU A 53 18.47 -9.91 -2.22
CA LEU A 53 18.35 -9.29 -3.53
C LEU A 53 18.63 -10.30 -4.66
N PRO A 54 17.83 -10.32 -5.75
CA PRO A 54 16.73 -9.40 -6.07
C PRO A 54 15.37 -9.75 -5.41
N GLY A 55 15.28 -10.90 -4.76
CA GLY A 55 14.07 -11.51 -4.22
C GLY A 55 13.88 -12.90 -4.84
N SER A 56 12.66 -13.44 -4.78
CA SER A 56 12.28 -14.66 -5.48
C SER A 56 12.56 -14.55 -6.98
N LYS A 57 13.41 -15.44 -7.52
CA LYS A 57 13.88 -15.37 -8.92
C LYS A 57 12.75 -15.37 -9.95
N GLU A 58 11.65 -16.04 -9.64
CA GLU A 58 10.44 -16.10 -10.46
C GLU A 58 9.80 -14.72 -10.70
N LEU A 59 9.94 -13.80 -9.73
CA LEU A 59 9.43 -12.43 -9.82
C LEU A 59 10.38 -11.49 -10.57
N PHE A 60 11.64 -11.89 -10.78
CA PHE A 60 12.68 -11.07 -11.43
C PHE A 60 13.36 -11.81 -12.59
N PRO A 61 12.60 -12.26 -13.61
CA PRO A 61 13.15 -13.08 -14.71
C PRO A 61 14.12 -12.33 -15.62
N SER A 62 14.14 -10.99 -15.59
CA SER A 62 14.99 -10.16 -16.44
C SER A 62 16.42 -9.93 -15.89
N ARG A 63 16.77 -10.55 -14.75
CA ARG A 63 18.09 -10.40 -14.08
C ARG A 63 18.83 -11.73 -13.88
N SER A 64 18.49 -12.79 -14.64
CA SER A 64 19.28 -14.02 -14.73
C SER A 64 20.51 -13.84 -15.60
#